data_AF-A0A5Z6JMJ4-F1
#
_entry.id   AF-A0A5Z6JMJ4-F1
#
_cell.length_a   1.000
_cell.length_b   1.000
_cell.length_c   1.000
_cell.angle_alpha   90.00
_cell.angle_beta   90.00
_cell.angle_gamma   90.00
#
_symmetry.space_group_name_H-M   'P 1'
#
loop_
_entity.id
_entity.type
_entity.pdbx_description
1 polymer ?
#
loop_
_entity_poly.entity_id
_entity_poly.type
_entity_poly.pdbx_seq_one_letter_code
_entity_poly.pdbx_strand_id
1 'polypeptide(L)'
;MLSNDILRSVRYILKANNTDLARILALGNVDATPEQIAIWLRKDEAAPALTAERRINNNIVLKKLRIAFSLKTDDILAILTGQLFRVSMPEITAMMRAPDHKNFRECGDQFMRYFLRGLAAREHAAK
;
A
#
# COMPACT_ATOMS: atom_id res chain seq x y z
N MET A 1 -4.14 -18.99 -0.83
CA MET A 1 -4.51 -17.81 0.01
C MET A 1 -3.45 -16.72 -0.19
N LEU A 2 -3.75 -15.67 -0.95
CA LEU A 2 -2.82 -14.59 -1.38
C LEU A 2 -2.69 -13.43 -0.36
N SER A 3 -3.04 -13.66 0.92
CA SER A 3 -3.65 -12.61 1.74
C SER A 3 -2.72 -11.68 2.51
N ASN A 4 -1.44 -12.03 2.75
CA ASN A 4 -0.63 -11.30 3.75
C ASN A 4 0.55 -10.51 3.19
N ASP A 5 0.80 -10.56 1.88
CA ASP A 5 1.92 -9.83 1.29
C ASP A 5 1.71 -8.32 1.21
N ILE A 6 0.45 -7.86 1.13
CA ILE A 6 0.13 -6.42 1.16
C ILE A 6 0.46 -5.88 2.54
N LEU A 7 0.04 -6.57 3.60
CA LEU A 7 0.31 -6.15 4.97
C LEU A 7 1.81 -6.16 5.28
N ARG A 8 2.56 -7.15 4.76
CA ARG A 8 4.04 -7.16 4.81
C ARG A 8 4.63 -5.94 4.10
N SER A 9 4.20 -5.67 2.87
CA SER A 9 4.72 -4.55 2.08
C SER A 9 4.42 -3.20 2.75
N VAL A 10 3.19 -2.99 3.22
CA VAL A 10 2.80 -1.79 3.97
C VAL A 10 3.64 -1.64 5.25
N ARG A 11 3.87 -2.72 6.00
CA ARG A 11 4.75 -2.72 7.18
C ARG A 11 6.15 -2.21 6.84
N TYR A 12 6.76 -2.74 5.77
CA TYR A 12 8.09 -2.33 5.32
C TYR A 12 8.11 -0.86 4.89
N ILE A 13 7.13 -0.42 4.10
CA ILE A 13 7.01 0.96 3.61
C ILE A 13 6.89 1.94 4.77
N LEU A 14 6.06 1.62 5.77
CA LEU A 14 5.87 2.45 6.95
C LEU A 14 7.03 2.37 7.94
N LYS A 15 7.97 1.42 7.77
CA LYS A 15 9.02 1.08 8.73
C LYS A 15 8.46 0.77 10.13
N ALA A 16 7.33 0.07 10.16
CA ALA A 16 6.59 -0.25 11.39
C ALA A 16 7.02 -1.60 11.99
N ASN A 17 7.13 -1.68 13.33
CA ASN A 17 7.27 -2.97 14.02
C ASN A 17 5.88 -3.63 14.26
N ASN A 18 5.84 -4.85 14.81
CA ASN A 18 4.57 -5.56 15.04
C ASN A 18 3.68 -4.84 16.08
N THR A 19 4.28 -4.21 17.08
CA THR A 19 3.57 -3.42 18.09
C THR A 19 2.94 -2.17 17.47
N ASP A 20 3.66 -1.50 16.56
CA ASP A 20 3.15 -0.36 15.81
C ASP A 20 1.99 -0.79 14.90
N LEU A 21 2.11 -1.93 14.23
CA LEU A 21 1.03 -2.49 13.43
C LEU A 21 -0.20 -2.86 14.27
N ALA A 22 -0.02 -3.44 15.45
CA ALA A 22 -1.12 -3.74 16.38
C ALA A 22 -1.86 -2.45 16.76
N ARG A 23 -1.13 -1.39 17.08
CA ARG A 23 -1.72 -0.07 17.37
C ARG A 23 -2.47 0.49 16.16
N ILE A 24 -1.90 0.40 14.95
CA ILE A 24 -2.54 0.87 13.73
C ILE A 24 -3.84 0.10 13.44
N LEU A 25 -3.85 -1.22 13.64
CA LEU A 25 -5.04 -2.04 13.44
C LEU A 25 -6.13 -1.74 14.49
N ALA A 26 -5.74 -1.49 15.74
CA ALA A 26 -6.67 -1.06 16.78
C ALA A 26 -7.38 0.26 16.43
N LEU A 27 -6.71 1.20 15.76
CA LEU A 27 -7.36 2.42 15.24
C LEU A 27 -8.46 2.12 14.21
N GLY A 28 -8.34 0.99 13.51
CA GLY A 28 -9.35 0.46 12.59
C GLY A 28 -10.38 -0.46 13.25
N ASN A 29 -10.44 -0.50 14.59
CA ASN A 29 -11.29 -1.41 15.37
C ASN A 29 -11.00 -2.90 15.11
N VAL A 30 -9.73 -3.22 14.83
CA VAL A 30 -9.22 -4.58 14.69
C VAL A 30 -8.27 -4.87 15.84
N ASP A 31 -8.74 -5.64 16.81
CA ASP A 31 -7.93 -6.09 17.95
C ASP A 31 -7.01 -7.24 17.50
N ALA A 32 -5.74 -6.92 17.27
CA ALA A 32 -4.71 -7.88 16.89
C ALA A 32 -3.52 -7.79 17.84
N THR A 33 -3.08 -8.92 18.39
CA THR A 33 -1.86 -8.97 19.22
C THR A 33 -0.60 -9.02 18.34
N PRO A 34 0.56 -8.56 18.83
CA PRO A 34 1.83 -8.67 18.09
C PRO A 34 2.18 -10.11 17.67
N GLU A 35 1.75 -11.11 18.44
CA GLU A 35 1.93 -12.54 18.16
C GLU A 35 1.00 -12.99 17.03
N GLN A 36 -0.26 -12.57 17.04
CA GLN A 36 -1.20 -12.81 15.94
C GLN A 36 -0.71 -12.19 14.63
N ILE A 37 -0.18 -10.96 14.69
CA ILE A 37 0.43 -10.30 13.53
C ILE A 37 1.67 -11.08 13.05
N ALA A 38 2.50 -11.60 13.96
CA ALA A 38 3.63 -12.44 13.58
C ALA A 38 3.18 -13.71 12.85
N ILE A 39 2.04 -14.31 13.24
CA ILE A 39 1.42 -15.44 12.53
C ILE A 39 0.96 -15.01 11.14
N TRP A 40 0.24 -13.90 11.01
CA TRP A 40 -0.22 -13.41 9.70
C TRP A 40 0.95 -13.08 8.76
N LEU A 41 2.02 -12.47 9.28
CA LEU A 41 3.19 -12.10 8.49
C LEU A 41 4.16 -13.26 8.26
N ARG A 42 3.93 -14.45 8.81
CA ARG A 42 4.77 -15.63 8.60
C ARG A 42 4.70 -16.08 7.14
N LYS A 43 5.84 -16.25 6.46
CA LYS A 43 5.86 -16.81 5.11
C LYS A 43 5.48 -18.29 5.20
N ASP A 44 4.49 -18.73 4.43
CA ASP A 44 4.22 -20.15 4.27
C ASP A 44 5.38 -20.78 3.49
N GLU A 45 6.21 -21.59 4.15
CA GLU A 45 7.27 -22.37 3.47
C GLU A 45 6.68 -23.43 2.53
N ALA A 46 5.42 -23.86 2.77
CA ALA A 46 4.69 -24.78 1.89
C ALA A 46 4.02 -24.09 0.69
N ALA A 47 4.01 -22.75 0.63
CA ALA A 47 3.50 -22.04 -0.53
C ALA A 47 4.57 -22.05 -1.64
N PRO A 48 4.22 -22.42 -2.89
CA PRO A 48 5.18 -22.39 -3.99
C PRO A 48 5.78 -20.99 -4.09
N ALA A 49 7.11 -20.93 -4.29
CA ALA A 49 7.83 -19.67 -4.45
C ALA A 49 7.07 -18.79 -5.45
N LEU A 50 6.66 -17.61 -4.98
CA LEU A 50 5.98 -16.63 -5.83
C LEU A 50 6.92 -16.33 -7.01
N THR A 51 6.45 -16.55 -8.23
CA THR A 51 7.17 -16.12 -9.44
C THR A 51 7.50 -14.62 -9.33
N ALA A 52 8.55 -14.13 -9.99
CA ALA A 52 8.94 -12.72 -9.89
C ALA A 52 7.78 -11.74 -10.19
N GLU A 53 6.84 -12.16 -11.05
CA GLU A 53 5.57 -11.47 -11.36
C GLU A 53 4.59 -11.36 -10.17
N ARG A 54 4.69 -12.25 -9.18
CA ARG A 54 3.89 -12.27 -7.95
C ARG A 54 4.56 -11.57 -6.77
N ARG A 55 5.77 -11.04 -6.92
CA ARG A 55 6.43 -10.28 -5.85
C ARG A 55 5.74 -8.93 -5.68
N ILE A 56 5.14 -8.70 -4.50
CA ILE A 56 4.50 -7.43 -4.20
C ILE A 56 5.54 -6.30 -4.19
N ASN A 57 5.28 -5.26 -4.97
CA ASN A 57 5.99 -3.99 -5.00
C ASN A 57 5.01 -2.83 -4.82
N ASN A 58 5.54 -1.60 -4.69
CA ASN A 58 4.72 -0.41 -4.45
C ASN A 58 3.68 -0.16 -5.55
N ASN A 59 3.99 -0.43 -6.82
CA ASN A 59 3.02 -0.28 -7.92
C ASN A 59 1.84 -1.26 -7.73
N ILE A 60 2.09 -2.50 -7.32
CA ILE A 60 1.05 -3.48 -7.03
C ILE A 60 0.21 -3.04 -5.84
N VAL A 61 0.84 -2.58 -4.75
CA VAL A 61 0.13 -2.04 -3.57
C VAL A 61 -0.75 -0.87 -3.96
N LEU A 62 -0.22 0.08 -4.74
CA LEU A 62 -0.95 1.25 -5.22
C LEU A 62 -2.17 0.85 -6.04
N LYS A 63 -2.02 -0.10 -6.98
CA LYS A 63 -3.13 -0.63 -7.78
C LYS A 63 -4.19 -1.29 -6.92
N LYS A 64 -3.79 -2.10 -5.93
CA LYS A 64 -4.72 -2.79 -5.03
C LYS A 64 -5.48 -1.81 -4.14
N LEU A 65 -4.81 -0.83 -3.55
CA LEU A 65 -5.45 0.22 -2.76
C LEU A 65 -6.39 1.08 -3.60
N ARG A 66 -5.98 1.45 -4.82
CA ARG A 66 -6.86 2.15 -5.76
C ARG A 66 -8.16 1.41 -6.00
N ILE A 67 -8.10 0.09 -6.26
CA ILE A 67 -9.29 -0.74 -6.47
C ILE A 67 -10.10 -0.87 -5.19
N ALA A 68 -9.46 -1.15 -4.05
CA ALA A 68 -10.12 -1.35 -2.76
C ALA A 68 -10.93 -0.13 -2.31
N PHE A 69 -10.39 1.07 -2.54
CA PHE A 69 -11.05 2.34 -2.19
C PHE A 69 -11.80 2.98 -3.38
N SER A 70 -11.96 2.25 -4.49
CA SER A 70 -12.64 2.74 -5.72
C SER A 70 -12.13 4.11 -6.22
N LEU A 71 -10.82 4.37 -6.08
CA LEU A 71 -10.21 5.66 -6.38
C LEU A 71 -9.97 5.82 -7.89
N LYS A 72 -10.29 7.02 -8.40
CA LYS A 72 -9.89 7.48 -9.73
C LYS A 72 -8.48 8.10 -9.69
N THR A 73 -7.90 8.36 -10.86
CA THR A 73 -6.59 9.03 -10.93
C THR A 73 -6.64 10.43 -10.30
N ASP A 74 -7.75 11.14 -10.49
CA ASP A 74 -7.99 12.46 -9.89
C ASP A 74 -8.04 12.41 -8.36
N ASP A 75 -8.63 11.35 -7.80
CA ASP A 75 -8.65 11.11 -6.35
C ASP A 75 -7.25 10.95 -5.79
N ILE A 76 -6.40 10.16 -6.46
CA ILE A 76 -5.00 9.95 -6.04
C ILE A 76 -4.21 11.27 -6.12
N LEU A 77 -4.44 12.06 -7.17
CA LEU A 77 -3.82 13.38 -7.32
C LEU A 77 -4.24 14.33 -6.19
N ALA A 78 -5.54 14.38 -5.88
CA ALA A 78 -6.08 15.20 -4.80
C ALA A 78 -5.51 14.80 -3.43
N ILE A 79 -5.45 13.48 -3.15
CA ILE A 79 -4.86 12.94 -1.91
C ILE A 79 -3.42 13.40 -1.72
N LEU A 80 -2.60 13.34 -2.78
CA LEU A 80 -1.18 13.69 -2.72
C LEU A 80 -0.96 15.19 -2.66
N THR A 81 -1.76 15.96 -3.40
CA THR A 81 -1.73 17.43 -3.36
C THR A 81 -2.12 17.95 -1.97
N GLY A 82 -3.09 17.32 -1.32
CA GLY A 82 -3.47 17.62 0.06
C GLY A 82 -2.35 17.34 1.09
N GLN A 83 -1.37 16.51 0.74
CA GLN A 83 -0.17 16.26 1.55
C GLN A 83 1.04 17.12 1.13
N LEU A 84 0.83 18.13 0.27
CA LEU A 84 1.88 18.97 -0.32
C LEU A 84 2.93 18.17 -1.12
N PHE A 85 2.57 16.96 -1.56
CA PHE A 85 3.43 16.14 -2.40
C PHE A 85 3.22 16.53 -3.87
N ARG A 86 4.27 17.06 -4.49
CA ARG A 86 4.23 17.45 -5.91
C ARG A 86 4.21 16.21 -6.80
N VAL A 87 3.11 16.00 -7.51
CA VAL A 87 2.98 14.95 -8.52
C VAL A 87 2.03 15.39 -9.61
N SER A 88 2.24 14.92 -10.83
CA SER A 88 1.36 15.18 -11.96
C SER A 88 0.52 13.95 -12.35
N MET A 89 -0.60 14.17 -13.04
CA MET A 89 -1.47 13.11 -13.54
C MET A 89 -0.76 12.11 -14.47
N PRO A 90 0.15 12.53 -15.39
CA PRO A 90 0.94 11.61 -16.20
C PRO A 90 1.85 10.71 -15.36
N GLU A 91 2.45 11.22 -14.28
CA GLU A 91 3.30 10.42 -13.39
C GLU A 91 2.50 9.33 -12.67
N ILE A 92 1.32 9.67 -12.13
CA ILE A 92 0.42 8.69 -11.52
C ILE A 92 0.03 7.62 -12.54
N THR A 93 -0.32 8.03 -13.76
CA THR A 93 -0.69 7.10 -14.83
C THR A 93 0.48 6.19 -15.20
N ALA A 94 1.71 6.71 -15.28
CA ALA A 94 2.93 5.94 -15.55
C ALA A 94 3.16 4.85 -14.50
N MET A 95 2.92 5.14 -13.21
CA MET A 95 3.02 4.17 -12.13
C MET A 95 1.96 3.06 -12.19
N MET A 96 0.83 3.32 -12.87
CA MET A 96 -0.25 2.34 -13.02
C MET A 96 -0.10 1.45 -14.26
N ARG A 97 0.88 1.70 -15.13
CA ARG A 97 1.08 0.89 -16.35
C ARG A 97 1.63 -0.51 -16.04
N ALA A 98 1.60 -1.38 -17.03
CA ALA A 98 2.26 -2.67 -16.95
C ALA A 98 3.80 -2.48 -16.98
N PRO A 99 4.60 -3.34 -16.31
CA PRO A 99 6.05 -3.17 -16.18
C PRO A 99 6.82 -3.14 -17.51
N ASP A 100 6.28 -3.78 -18.54
CA ASP A 100 6.82 -3.89 -19.89
C ASP A 100 6.53 -2.66 -20.78
N HIS A 101 5.69 -1.74 -20.31
CA HIS A 101 5.28 -0.58 -21.09
C HIS A 101 6.37 0.51 -21.11
N LYS A 102 6.67 1.11 -22.27
CA LYS A 102 7.71 2.16 -22.46
C LYS A 102 7.67 3.35 -21.48
N ASN A 103 6.48 3.77 -21.08
CA ASN A 103 6.23 4.84 -20.11
C ASN A 103 5.92 4.32 -18.68
N PHE A 104 6.30 3.09 -18.36
CA PHE A 104 6.17 2.56 -17.00
C PHE A 104 7.11 3.32 -16.07
N ARG A 105 6.64 3.62 -14.86
CA ARG A 105 7.46 4.21 -13.81
C ARG A 105 7.30 3.44 -12.52
N GLU A 106 8.40 3.13 -11.86
CA GLU A 106 8.36 2.52 -10.53
C GLU A 106 7.81 3.50 -9.50
N CYS A 107 6.95 2.99 -8.62
CA CYS A 107 6.40 3.73 -7.50
C CYS A 107 7.41 3.71 -6.34
N GLY A 108 7.95 4.85 -5.97
CA GLY A 108 8.89 4.95 -4.85
C GLY A 108 8.21 4.87 -3.47
N ASP A 109 8.98 4.52 -2.44
CA ASP A 109 8.50 4.44 -1.06
C ASP A 109 7.99 5.79 -0.55
N GLN A 110 8.63 6.89 -0.96
CA GLN A 110 8.22 8.24 -0.54
C GLN A 110 6.83 8.58 -1.05
N PHE A 111 6.55 8.28 -2.32
CA PHE A 111 5.23 8.45 -2.91
C PHE A 111 4.20 7.64 -2.11
N MET A 112 4.48 6.36 -1.85
CA MET A 112 3.54 5.50 -1.13
C MET A 112 3.30 6.00 0.30
N ARG A 113 4.34 6.48 1.00
CA ARG A 113 4.21 7.02 2.36
C ARG A 113 3.27 8.23 2.40
N TYR A 114 3.43 9.20 1.50
CA TYR A 114 2.54 10.35 1.44
C TYR A 114 1.14 9.97 0.98
N PHE A 115 1.02 9.04 0.03
CA PHE A 115 -0.26 8.52 -0.41
C PHE A 115 -1.04 7.88 0.74
N LEU A 116 -0.40 6.98 1.51
CA LEU A 116 -1.03 6.33 2.67
C LEU A 116 -1.42 7.32 3.76
N ARG A 117 -0.57 8.32 4.04
CA ARG A 117 -0.89 9.38 5.01
C ARG A 117 -2.11 10.21 4.56
N GLY A 118 -2.14 10.61 3.29
CA GLY A 118 -3.27 11.35 2.73
C GLY A 118 -4.55 10.53 2.64
N LEU A 119 -4.43 9.24 2.30
CA LEU A 119 -5.55 8.30 2.27
C LEU A 119 -6.16 8.15 3.67
N ALA A 120 -5.34 7.94 4.69
CA ALA A 120 -5.83 7.90 6.08
C ALA A 120 -6.55 9.19 6.47
N ALA A 121 -5.98 10.36 6.17
CA ALA A 121 -6.62 11.65 6.46
C ALA A 121 -7.98 11.80 5.78
N ARG A 122 -8.11 11.38 4.52
CA ARG A 122 -9.37 11.39 3.77
C ARG A 122 -10.44 10.50 4.40
N GLU A 123 -10.09 9.27 4.76
CA GLU A 123 -11.04 8.30 5.34
C GLU A 123 -11.47 8.69 6.77
N HIS A 124 -10.58 9.32 7.54
CA HIS A 124 -10.93 9.84 8.86
C HIS A 124 -11.80 11.11 8.82
N ALA A 125 -11.65 11.96 7.80
CA ALA A 125 -12.47 13.16 7.61
C ALA A 125 -13.87 12.86 7.06
N ALA A 126 -14.10 11.67 6.52
CA ALA A 126 -15.41 11.24 6.00
C ALA A 126 -16.33 10.63 7.08
N LYS A 127 -15.87 10.56 8.34
CA LYS A 127 -16.66 10.17 9.52
C LYS A 127 -17.09 11.41 10.30
#